data_AF-A0A8S7XWB8-F1
#
_entry.id   AF-A0A8S7XWB8-F1
#
_cell.length_a   1.000
_cell.length_b   1.000
_cell.length_c   1.000
_cell.angle_alpha   90.00
_cell.angle_beta   90.00
_cell.angle_gamma   90.00
#
_symmetry.space_group_name_H-M   'P 1'
#
loop_
_entity.id
_entity.type
_entity.pdbx_description
1 polymer ?
#
loop_
_entity_poly.entity_id
_entity_poly.type
_entity_poly.pdbx_seq_one_letter_code
_entity_poly.pdbx_strand_id
1 'polypeptide(L)'
;MVTVVSNYCQLSQTQLSQTFAEKFTVTDELLQSLKKTALSGDEESIELLHNIALGYDEFGKKAEDILYHIVRNPTNETLSIIRLIKNACLKLYNLAHTATKHPLKSHDSDDLLFKKLFSPSKLMTIIGEDIPLISEKQSLSKVLLNDKNNELSDGTNFWDKNRQLTTDEIACYLKKIAANAKNTQVNYPTDFYLPNSNSTYLEVALNDNIKSDPLWPKAVQLFPINTGGHWILVSLQKIVNEKNNTQQIKCIIFNSLRALGHEKENSLKRIINSFNSELMGEMSNNNIKVHLTEPEIIFLHADLQQYLSQSCGAFVCMAAQEVIEQRESNSDSAPYTLLKNYADRFKKYSAEEQYEIDFQHRQVNRNCYLDKYGDANINDYYRDLEIKHSQPQNRASGKRVS
;
A
#
# COMPACT_ATOMS: atom_id res chain seq x y z
N MET A 1 -42.96 7.33 17.12
CA MET A 1 -42.19 8.56 17.37
C MET A 1 -41.04 8.17 18.28
N VAL A 2 -39.91 7.76 17.68
CA VAL A 2 -38.70 7.41 18.43
C VAL A 2 -37.98 8.73 18.65
N THR A 3 -37.84 9.14 19.90
CA THR A 3 -37.04 10.32 20.25
C THR A 3 -35.59 9.94 20.04
N VAL A 4 -35.06 10.23 18.85
CA VAL A 4 -33.63 10.11 18.55
C VAL A 4 -32.95 11.19 19.39
N VAL A 5 -32.16 10.78 20.38
CA VAL A 5 -31.36 11.71 21.18
C VAL A 5 -30.27 12.26 20.28
N SER A 6 -30.44 13.49 19.83
CA SER A 6 -29.67 14.15 18.75
C SER A 6 -28.25 14.60 19.12
N ASN A 7 -27.56 13.90 20.02
CA ASN A 7 -26.15 14.21 20.37
C ASN A 7 -25.52 13.10 21.21
N TYR A 8 -25.22 11.96 20.58
CA TYR A 8 -24.61 10.84 21.29
C TYR A 8 -23.16 11.13 21.72
N CYS A 9 -22.49 12.10 21.08
CA CYS A 9 -21.19 12.63 21.50
C CYS A 9 -21.17 13.32 22.88
N GLN A 10 -22.33 13.51 23.53
CA GLN A 10 -22.45 14.06 24.89
C GLN A 10 -22.88 13.03 25.94
N LEU A 11 -23.12 11.77 25.55
CA LEU A 11 -23.53 10.75 26.50
C LEU A 11 -22.35 10.33 27.38
N SER A 12 -22.60 10.33 28.70
CA SER A 12 -21.71 9.71 29.66
C SER A 12 -21.58 8.20 29.37
N GLN A 13 -20.48 7.61 29.84
CA GLN A 13 -20.19 6.18 29.72
C GLN A 13 -21.38 5.29 30.12
N THR A 14 -22.09 5.65 31.19
CA THR A 14 -23.29 4.95 31.66
C THR A 14 -24.47 5.07 30.69
N GLN A 15 -24.63 6.23 30.05
CA GLN A 15 -25.69 6.46 29.07
C GLN A 15 -25.41 5.75 27.74
N LEU A 16 -24.14 5.65 27.32
CA LEU A 16 -23.76 4.81 26.18
C LEU A 16 -24.10 3.35 26.46
N SER A 17 -23.67 2.81 27.60
CA SER A 17 -23.98 1.43 28.00
C SER A 17 -25.49 1.17 28.15
N GLN A 18 -26.26 2.10 28.73
CA GLN A 18 -27.72 1.98 28.89
C GLN A 18 -28.49 2.06 27.56
N THR A 19 -28.02 2.89 26.60
CA THR A 19 -28.64 2.99 25.27
C THR A 19 -28.65 1.63 24.55
N PHE A 20 -27.56 0.87 24.68
CA PHE A 20 -27.44 -0.47 24.08
C PHE A 20 -28.05 -1.58 24.93
N ALA A 21 -28.14 -1.42 26.25
CA ALA A 21 -28.63 -2.46 27.16
C ALA A 21 -30.16 -2.61 27.20
N GLU A 22 -30.96 -1.56 26.93
CA GLU A 22 -32.41 -1.64 27.22
C GLU A 22 -33.38 -1.49 26.03
N LYS A 23 -33.03 -0.92 24.87
CA LYS A 23 -34.05 -0.68 23.80
C LYS A 23 -33.60 -0.71 22.34
N PHE A 24 -32.34 -0.99 22.02
CA PHE A 24 -31.84 -0.86 20.65
C PHE A 24 -31.31 -2.19 20.10
N THR A 25 -32.19 -3.02 19.54
CA THR A 25 -31.76 -4.20 18.78
C THR A 25 -31.17 -3.74 17.46
N VAL A 26 -29.85 -3.81 17.32
CA VAL A 26 -29.19 -3.54 16.03
C VAL A 26 -29.51 -4.71 15.09
N THR A 27 -30.02 -4.39 13.89
CA THR A 27 -30.29 -5.37 12.83
C THR A 27 -29.52 -5.01 11.57
N ASP A 28 -29.40 -5.96 10.64
CA ASP A 28 -28.78 -5.69 9.34
C ASP A 28 -29.57 -4.64 8.54
N GLU A 29 -30.90 -4.62 8.61
CA GLU A 29 -31.72 -3.59 7.95
C GLU A 29 -31.44 -2.20 8.49
N LEU A 30 -31.26 -2.08 9.82
CA LEU A 30 -30.89 -0.82 10.44
C LEU A 30 -29.51 -0.36 9.95
N LEU A 31 -28.51 -1.23 9.93
CA LEU A 31 -27.16 -0.87 9.45
C LEU A 31 -27.17 -0.43 7.98
N GLN A 32 -27.95 -1.10 7.12
CA GLN A 32 -28.12 -0.67 5.72
C GLN A 32 -28.84 0.67 5.62
N SER A 33 -29.85 0.92 6.44
CA SER A 33 -30.54 2.21 6.51
C SER A 33 -29.57 3.32 6.92
N LEU A 34 -28.79 3.11 7.99
CA LEU A 34 -27.80 4.06 8.48
C LEU A 34 -26.70 4.33 7.46
N LYS A 35 -26.21 3.29 6.77
CA LYS A 35 -25.26 3.46 5.66
C LYS A 35 -25.81 4.39 4.58
N LYS A 36 -27.07 4.19 4.17
CA LYS A 36 -27.71 4.99 3.12
C LYS A 36 -27.87 6.45 3.52
N THR A 37 -28.32 6.72 4.74
CA THR A 37 -28.51 8.09 5.25
C THR A 37 -27.17 8.76 5.55
N ALA A 38 -26.19 8.04 6.09
CA ALA A 38 -24.82 8.55 6.25
C ALA A 38 -24.18 8.93 4.91
N LEU A 39 -24.39 8.13 3.85
CA LEU A 39 -23.98 8.46 2.47
C LEU A 39 -24.73 9.66 1.87
N SER A 40 -25.78 10.15 2.53
CA SER A 40 -26.48 11.39 2.17
C SER A 40 -26.02 12.58 3.03
N GLY A 41 -25.03 12.39 3.91
CA GLY A 41 -24.52 13.41 4.82
C GLY A 41 -25.30 13.60 6.12
N ASP A 42 -26.16 12.65 6.48
CA ASP A 42 -26.89 12.70 7.75
C ASP A 42 -25.94 12.48 8.94
N GLU A 43 -25.67 13.55 9.70
CA GLU A 43 -24.72 13.54 10.82
C GLU A 43 -25.17 12.58 11.94
N GLU A 44 -26.47 12.49 12.23
CA GLU A 44 -26.99 11.58 13.27
C GLU A 44 -26.71 10.11 12.93
N SER A 45 -26.92 9.73 11.67
CA SER A 45 -26.59 8.38 11.19
C SER A 45 -25.10 8.10 11.23
N ILE A 46 -24.27 9.08 10.88
CA ILE A 46 -22.81 8.98 10.99
C ILE A 46 -22.42 8.76 12.44
N GLU A 47 -22.91 9.57 13.39
CA GLU A 47 -22.62 9.41 14.82
C GLU A 47 -23.09 8.06 15.36
N LEU A 48 -24.30 7.64 15.01
CA LEU A 48 -24.85 6.36 15.45
C LEU A 48 -24.04 5.17 14.91
N LEU A 49 -23.59 5.21 13.65
CA LEU A 49 -22.68 4.22 13.11
C LEU A 49 -21.37 4.15 13.90
N HIS A 50 -20.79 5.29 14.28
CA HIS A 50 -19.57 5.28 15.08
C HIS A 50 -19.79 4.68 16.48
N ASN A 51 -20.94 4.96 17.11
CA ASN A 51 -21.25 4.38 18.40
C ASN A 51 -21.42 2.87 18.33
N ILE A 52 -22.14 2.37 17.31
CA ILE A 52 -22.25 0.93 17.08
C ILE A 52 -20.86 0.33 16.81
N ALA A 53 -20.02 1.02 16.03
CA ALA A 53 -18.68 0.58 15.68
C ALA A 53 -17.73 0.38 16.86
N LEU A 54 -18.00 0.97 18.04
CA LEU A 54 -17.24 0.71 19.27
C LEU A 54 -17.45 -0.73 19.79
N GLY A 55 -18.55 -1.38 19.43
CA GLY A 55 -18.85 -2.77 19.80
C GLY A 55 -17.88 -3.79 19.18
N TYR A 56 -17.56 -4.85 19.93
CA TYR A 56 -16.76 -5.99 19.46
C TYR A 56 -17.62 -7.14 18.91
N ASP A 57 -18.94 -7.03 18.99
CA ASP A 57 -19.87 -7.98 18.40
C ASP A 57 -19.93 -7.87 16.87
N GLU A 58 -20.70 -8.75 16.24
CA GLU A 58 -20.84 -8.78 14.78
C GLU A 58 -21.34 -7.45 14.21
N PHE A 59 -22.26 -6.77 14.91
CA PHE A 59 -22.83 -5.51 14.44
C PHE A 59 -21.86 -4.34 14.56
N GLY A 60 -21.06 -4.30 15.63
CA GLY A 60 -19.99 -3.32 15.78
C GLY A 60 -18.92 -3.45 14.71
N LYS A 61 -18.56 -4.68 14.32
CA LYS A 61 -17.67 -4.91 13.18
C LYS A 61 -18.29 -4.43 11.87
N LYS A 62 -19.54 -4.79 11.59
CA LYS A 62 -20.26 -4.34 10.38
C LYS A 62 -20.35 -2.80 10.31
N ALA A 63 -20.62 -2.13 11.42
CA ALA A 63 -20.67 -0.67 11.47
C ALA A 63 -19.29 -0.02 11.27
N GLU A 64 -18.25 -0.58 11.89
CA GLU A 64 -16.86 -0.16 11.70
C GLU A 64 -16.43 -0.33 10.23
N ASP A 65 -16.79 -1.46 9.59
CA ASP A 65 -16.56 -1.74 8.18
C ASP A 65 -17.27 -0.74 7.26
N ILE A 66 -18.53 -0.41 7.55
CA ILE A 66 -19.28 0.60 6.78
C ILE A 66 -18.53 1.94 6.77
N LEU A 67 -18.14 2.45 7.94
CA LEU A 67 -17.45 3.72 8.04
C LEU A 67 -16.07 3.67 7.37
N TYR A 68 -15.31 2.61 7.62
CA TYR A 68 -13.99 2.41 7.04
C TYR A 68 -14.03 2.37 5.51
N HIS A 69 -14.96 1.60 4.92
CA HIS A 69 -15.07 1.48 3.47
C HIS A 69 -15.52 2.77 2.78
N ILE A 70 -16.38 3.58 3.43
CA ILE A 70 -16.74 4.91 2.90
C ILE A 70 -15.49 5.80 2.82
N VAL A 71 -14.68 5.84 3.89
CA VAL A 71 -13.47 6.67 3.95
C VAL A 71 -12.38 6.20 3.00
N ARG A 72 -12.26 4.88 2.79
CA ARG A 72 -11.24 4.26 1.94
C ARG A 72 -11.50 4.40 0.44
N ASN A 73 -12.75 4.62 0.03
CA ASN A 73 -13.14 4.67 -1.38
C ASN A 73 -13.75 6.05 -1.74
N PRO A 74 -12.96 7.13 -1.68
CA PRO A 74 -13.46 8.47 -1.96
C PRO A 74 -13.91 8.60 -3.43
N THR A 75 -15.13 9.08 -3.60
CA THR A 75 -15.65 9.68 -4.83
C THR A 75 -15.84 11.18 -4.63
N ASN A 76 -15.93 11.95 -5.73
CA ASN A 76 -16.21 13.40 -5.65
C ASN A 76 -17.46 13.72 -4.81
N GLU A 77 -18.48 12.85 -4.86
CA GLU A 77 -19.73 13.01 -4.12
C GLU A 77 -19.57 12.73 -2.61
N THR A 78 -18.60 11.91 -2.22
CA THR A 78 -18.39 11.48 -0.82
C THR A 78 -17.36 12.30 -0.06
N LEU A 79 -16.61 13.21 -0.70
CA LEU A 79 -15.55 13.98 -0.02
C LEU A 79 -16.04 14.78 1.18
N SER A 80 -17.20 15.44 1.06
CA SER A 80 -17.83 16.18 2.16
C SER A 80 -18.25 15.25 3.31
N ILE A 81 -18.78 14.07 2.97
CA ILE A 81 -19.22 13.03 3.92
C ILE A 81 -18.03 12.41 4.64
N ILE A 82 -16.94 12.12 3.94
CA ILE A 82 -15.69 11.60 4.51
C ILE A 82 -15.16 12.58 5.56
N ARG A 83 -15.24 13.90 5.31
CA ARG A 83 -14.87 14.91 6.29
C ARG A 83 -15.76 14.84 7.55
N LEU A 84 -17.07 14.64 7.40
CA LEU A 84 -17.99 14.47 8.53
C LEU A 84 -17.65 13.20 9.33
N ILE A 85 -17.40 12.08 8.65
CA ILE A 85 -17.02 10.80 9.29
C ILE A 85 -15.72 10.96 10.07
N LYS A 86 -14.67 11.51 9.45
CA LYS A 86 -13.38 11.75 10.13
C LYS A 86 -13.54 12.65 11.35
N ASN A 87 -14.31 13.74 11.22
CA ASN A 87 -14.56 14.66 12.33
C ASN A 87 -15.31 13.99 13.48
N ALA A 88 -16.31 13.17 13.20
CA ALA A 88 -17.04 12.41 14.22
C ALA A 88 -16.12 11.41 14.93
N CYS A 89 -15.31 10.65 14.17
CA CYS A 89 -14.34 9.72 14.74
C CYS A 89 -13.28 10.43 15.60
N LEU A 90 -12.80 11.61 15.16
CA LEU A 90 -11.82 12.41 15.91
C LEU A 90 -12.43 12.98 17.20
N LYS A 91 -13.70 13.41 17.19
CA LYS A 91 -14.43 13.80 18.40
C LYS A 91 -14.49 12.65 19.41
N LEU A 92 -14.84 11.44 18.95
CA LEU A 92 -14.88 10.24 19.79
C LEU A 92 -13.51 9.86 20.35
N TYR A 93 -12.47 9.93 19.51
CA TYR A 93 -11.09 9.74 19.95
C TYR A 93 -10.73 10.71 21.09
N ASN A 94 -11.00 12.01 20.93
CA ASN A 94 -10.71 13.02 21.94
C ASN A 94 -11.52 12.83 23.22
N LEU A 95 -12.78 12.40 23.11
CA LEU A 95 -13.63 12.07 24.25
C LEU A 95 -13.05 10.89 25.05
N ALA A 96 -12.66 9.81 24.37
CA ALA A 96 -12.04 8.64 25.00
C ALA A 96 -10.74 9.02 25.73
N HIS A 97 -9.89 9.85 25.10
CA HIS A 97 -8.62 10.31 25.69
C HIS A 97 -8.81 11.30 26.84
N THR A 98 -9.91 12.06 26.86
CA THR A 98 -10.24 12.95 27.97
C THR A 98 -10.79 12.15 29.16
N ALA A 99 -11.67 11.18 28.90
CA ALA A 99 -12.24 10.31 29.92
C ALA A 99 -11.16 9.46 30.64
N THR A 100 -10.07 9.12 29.96
CA THR A 100 -8.95 8.32 30.49
C THR A 100 -7.86 9.13 31.21
N LYS A 101 -7.89 10.48 31.18
CA LYS A 101 -6.95 11.35 31.94
C LYS A 101 -7.18 11.32 33.45
N HIS A 102 -8.35 10.88 33.91
CA HIS A 102 -8.52 10.34 35.26
C HIS A 102 -8.20 8.85 35.19
N PRO A 103 -7.43 8.28 36.14
CA PRO A 103 -6.88 6.95 35.99
C PRO A 103 -8.00 5.93 35.89
N LEU A 104 -8.34 5.52 34.67
CA LEU A 104 -8.83 4.18 34.43
C LEU A 104 -7.67 3.28 34.84
N LYS A 105 -7.72 2.90 36.11
CA LYS A 105 -6.75 2.02 36.73
C LYS A 105 -6.63 0.79 35.83
N SER A 106 -5.41 0.53 35.40
CA SER A 106 -4.95 -0.70 34.77
C SER A 106 -5.38 -0.96 33.32
N HIS A 107 -4.46 -1.55 32.56
CA HIS A 107 -4.72 -2.30 31.33
C HIS A 107 -5.76 -3.45 31.51
N ASP A 108 -6.25 -3.67 32.73
CA ASP A 108 -7.23 -4.68 33.14
C ASP A 108 -8.62 -4.08 33.48
N SER A 109 -8.88 -2.78 33.29
CA SER A 109 -10.24 -2.29 33.46
C SER A 109 -11.15 -2.89 32.39
N ASP A 110 -12.19 -3.61 32.81
CA ASP A 110 -13.27 -4.23 32.03
C ASP A 110 -14.07 -3.22 31.15
N ASP A 111 -13.60 -1.98 30.99
CA ASP A 111 -14.18 -0.95 30.12
C ASP A 111 -13.81 -1.20 28.65
N LEU A 112 -14.59 -2.09 28.04
CA LEU A 112 -14.52 -2.43 26.61
C LEU A 112 -14.85 -1.25 25.68
N LEU A 113 -15.48 -0.19 26.17
CA LEU A 113 -16.19 0.79 25.34
C LEU A 113 -15.29 1.57 24.37
N PHE A 114 -14.04 1.86 24.73
CA PHE A 114 -13.14 2.69 23.89
C PHE A 114 -11.88 1.97 23.42
N LYS A 115 -11.71 0.66 23.67
CA LYS A 115 -10.46 -0.05 23.36
C LYS A 115 -10.04 0.07 21.89
N LYS A 116 -10.99 0.07 20.95
CA LYS A 116 -10.71 0.29 19.52
C LYS A 116 -10.01 1.63 19.26
N LEU A 117 -10.28 2.67 20.04
CA LEU A 117 -9.66 4.00 19.92
C LEU A 117 -8.28 4.12 20.59
N PHE A 118 -7.80 3.06 21.26
CA PHE A 118 -6.45 2.95 21.84
C PHE A 118 -5.65 1.80 21.21
N SER A 119 -6.17 1.18 20.16
CA SER A 119 -5.58 0.01 19.51
C SER A 119 -5.54 0.18 18.00
N PRO A 120 -4.64 -0.48 17.29
CA PRO A 120 -4.66 -0.55 15.83
C PRO A 120 -6.01 -1.09 15.29
N SER A 121 -6.81 -0.17 14.75
CA SER A 121 -8.25 -0.32 14.54
C SER A 121 -8.64 0.31 13.21
N LYS A 122 -9.78 -0.09 12.61
CA LYS A 122 -10.28 0.60 11.42
C LYS A 122 -10.79 2.00 11.77
N LEU A 123 -11.37 2.20 12.95
CA LEU A 123 -11.68 3.53 13.49
C LEU A 123 -10.42 4.40 13.62
N MET A 124 -9.33 3.84 14.14
CA MET A 124 -8.05 4.57 14.18
C MET A 124 -7.49 4.85 12.78
N THR A 125 -7.74 3.96 11.81
CA THR A 125 -7.35 4.17 10.40
C THR A 125 -8.18 5.27 9.73
N ILE A 126 -9.44 5.48 10.13
CA ILE A 126 -10.29 6.58 9.63
C ILE A 126 -9.65 7.94 9.95
N ILE A 127 -9.19 8.14 11.19
CA ILE A 127 -8.55 9.40 11.60
C ILE A 127 -7.08 9.47 11.19
N GLY A 128 -6.35 8.35 11.17
CA GLY A 128 -5.04 8.21 10.52
C GLY A 128 -4.04 9.36 10.75
N GLU A 129 -3.81 10.19 9.73
CA GLU A 129 -2.93 11.37 9.81
C GLU A 129 -3.35 12.36 10.91
N ASP A 130 -4.63 12.41 11.27
CA ASP A 130 -5.19 13.32 12.29
C ASP A 130 -5.00 12.80 13.72
N ILE A 131 -4.49 11.57 13.93
CA ILE A 131 -4.19 11.04 15.28
C ILE A 131 -3.17 11.96 15.99
N PRO A 132 -3.48 12.59 17.13
CA PRO A 132 -2.56 13.52 17.79
C PRO A 132 -1.32 12.85 18.39
N LEU A 133 -1.44 11.64 18.94
CA LEU A 133 -0.34 10.94 19.61
C LEU A 133 0.53 10.17 18.62
N ILE A 134 1.82 10.50 18.56
CA ILE A 134 2.78 9.86 17.64
C ILE A 134 2.97 8.37 17.95
N SER A 135 2.93 7.96 19.22
CA SER A 135 3.07 6.56 19.62
C SER A 135 1.92 5.69 19.11
N GLU A 136 0.71 6.23 19.05
CA GLU A 136 -0.48 5.54 18.52
C GLU A 136 -0.45 5.47 17.00
N LYS A 137 -0.02 6.55 16.32
CA LYS A 137 0.27 6.53 14.89
C LYS A 137 1.28 5.44 14.55
N GLN A 138 2.37 5.34 15.29
CA GLN A 138 3.41 4.34 15.09
C GLN A 138 2.90 2.91 15.35
N SER A 139 2.13 2.72 16.42
CA SER A 139 1.51 1.43 16.75
C SER A 139 0.55 0.97 15.66
N LEU A 140 -0.30 1.86 15.17
CA LEU A 140 -1.19 1.55 14.04
C LEU A 140 -0.41 1.31 12.75
N SER A 141 0.62 2.11 12.47
CA SER A 141 1.49 1.93 11.30
C SER A 141 2.14 0.55 11.26
N LYS A 142 2.59 0.03 12.42
CA LYS A 142 3.17 -1.31 12.55
C LYS A 142 2.18 -2.41 12.15
N VAL A 143 0.92 -2.29 12.56
CA VAL A 143 -0.13 -3.26 12.19
C VAL A 143 -0.51 -3.12 10.72
N LEU A 144 -0.72 -1.89 10.23
CA LEU A 144 -1.09 -1.64 8.84
C LEU A 144 -0.05 -2.19 7.88
N LEU A 145 1.24 -1.90 8.12
CA LEU A 145 2.33 -2.27 7.23
C LEU A 145 2.74 -3.74 7.38
N ASN A 146 2.56 -4.34 8.56
CA ASN A 146 2.91 -5.73 8.84
C ASN A 146 4.25 -6.11 8.20
N ASP A 147 5.29 -5.32 8.49
CA ASP A 147 6.56 -5.33 7.76
C ASP A 147 7.36 -6.62 8.01
N LYS A 148 7.02 -7.66 7.25
CA LYS A 148 7.67 -8.96 7.31
C LYS A 148 9.11 -8.95 6.79
N ASN A 149 9.44 -7.94 5.98
CA ASN A 149 10.74 -7.82 5.33
C ASN A 149 11.73 -6.98 6.14
N ASN A 150 11.29 -6.36 7.25
CA ASN A 150 12.07 -5.41 8.04
C ASN A 150 12.65 -4.25 7.21
N GLU A 151 11.87 -3.75 6.26
CA GLU A 151 12.23 -2.60 5.40
C GLU A 151 12.08 -1.26 6.13
N LEU A 152 11.40 -1.24 7.27
CA LEU A 152 10.97 -0.06 8.00
C LEU A 152 11.61 0.03 9.39
N SER A 153 11.81 1.25 9.86
CA SER A 153 12.28 1.51 11.22
C SER A 153 11.16 1.37 12.26
N ASP A 154 11.51 1.10 13.52
CA ASP A 154 10.55 0.96 14.63
C ASP A 154 9.67 2.22 14.85
N GLY A 155 10.14 3.40 14.43
CA GLY A 155 9.44 4.67 14.55
C GLY A 155 8.56 5.05 13.36
N THR A 156 8.32 4.13 12.43
CA THR A 156 7.68 4.44 11.14
C THR A 156 6.26 4.96 11.29
N ASN A 157 5.97 6.06 10.59
CA ASN A 157 4.63 6.62 10.43
C ASN A 157 4.14 6.34 9.01
N PHE A 158 3.05 5.58 8.88
CA PHE A 158 2.45 5.21 7.60
C PHE A 158 2.08 6.44 6.76
N TRP A 159 1.57 7.49 7.41
CA TRP A 159 1.14 8.74 6.77
C TRP A 159 2.26 9.75 6.55
N ASP A 160 3.50 9.47 6.97
CA ASP A 160 4.62 10.37 6.70
C ASP A 160 4.77 10.58 5.19
N LYS A 161 4.72 11.84 4.77
CA LYS A 161 4.76 12.24 3.36
C LYS A 161 6.09 11.87 2.70
N ASN A 162 7.16 11.76 3.50
CA ASN A 162 8.51 11.51 3.02
C ASN A 162 8.98 10.05 3.22
N ARG A 163 8.12 9.15 3.70
CA ARG A 163 8.50 7.74 3.93
C ARG A 163 8.66 6.97 2.62
N GLN A 164 9.79 6.29 2.45
CA GLN A 164 10.05 5.33 1.39
C GLN A 164 8.94 4.27 1.29
N LEU A 165 8.50 3.99 0.05
CA LEU A 165 7.57 2.89 -0.20
C LEU A 165 8.26 1.53 0.04
N THR A 166 7.51 0.62 0.66
CA THR A 166 7.93 -0.79 0.86
C THR A 166 7.85 -1.59 -0.44
N THR A 167 8.51 -2.74 -0.47
CA THR A 167 8.42 -3.72 -1.56
C THR A 167 6.95 -4.06 -1.89
N ASP A 168 6.12 -4.31 -0.88
CA ASP A 168 4.73 -4.68 -1.09
C ASP A 168 3.85 -3.53 -1.59
N GLU A 169 4.13 -2.29 -1.18
CA GLU A 169 3.42 -1.11 -1.71
C GLU A 169 3.70 -0.90 -3.20
N ILE A 170 4.96 -1.06 -3.60
CA ILE A 170 5.39 -1.01 -5.00
C ILE A 170 4.73 -2.17 -5.77
N ALA A 171 4.80 -3.38 -5.23
CA ALA A 171 4.25 -4.59 -5.87
C ALA A 171 2.74 -4.50 -6.10
N CYS A 172 1.98 -4.05 -5.11
CA CYS A 172 0.53 -3.89 -5.20
C CYS A 172 0.13 -2.90 -6.30
N TYR A 173 0.78 -1.74 -6.32
CA TYR A 173 0.51 -0.72 -7.33
C TYR A 173 0.87 -1.21 -8.74
N LEU A 174 2.07 -1.75 -8.92
CA LEU A 174 2.55 -2.24 -10.21
C LEU A 174 1.68 -3.38 -10.76
N LYS A 175 1.26 -4.31 -9.90
CA LYS A 175 0.33 -5.37 -10.29
C LYS A 175 -1.02 -4.81 -10.75
N LYS A 176 -1.53 -3.77 -10.09
CA LYS A 176 -2.79 -3.13 -10.45
C LYS A 176 -2.73 -2.50 -11.83
N ILE A 177 -1.71 -1.69 -12.12
CA ILE A 177 -1.59 -1.00 -13.41
C ILE A 177 -1.24 -1.96 -14.56
N ALA A 178 -0.55 -3.07 -14.26
CA ALA A 178 -0.19 -4.07 -15.26
C ALA A 178 -1.27 -5.12 -15.52
N ALA A 179 -2.39 -5.11 -14.78
CA ALA A 179 -3.40 -6.18 -14.82
C ALA A 179 -3.95 -6.48 -16.22
N ASN A 180 -4.02 -5.47 -17.09
CA ASN A 180 -4.53 -5.57 -18.46
C ASN A 180 -3.46 -5.30 -19.52
N ALA A 181 -2.20 -5.16 -19.13
CA ALA A 181 -1.11 -4.86 -20.06
C ALA A 181 -0.80 -6.09 -20.93
N LYS A 182 -0.72 -5.87 -22.25
CA LYS A 182 -0.42 -6.92 -23.24
C LYS A 182 1.02 -6.82 -23.73
N ASN A 183 1.53 -5.60 -23.85
CA ASN A 183 2.83 -5.30 -24.45
C ASN A 183 3.95 -5.13 -23.41
N THR A 184 3.60 -5.21 -22.12
CA THR A 184 4.48 -5.02 -20.98
C THR A 184 4.13 -6.01 -19.86
N GLN A 185 5.14 -6.59 -19.22
CA GLN A 185 5.00 -7.43 -18.03
C GLN A 185 5.83 -6.84 -16.89
N VAL A 186 5.27 -6.89 -15.68
CA VAL A 186 5.95 -6.37 -14.48
C VAL A 186 6.28 -7.52 -13.54
N ASN A 187 7.54 -7.60 -13.17
CA ASN A 187 8.06 -8.57 -12.22
C ASN A 187 7.90 -8.07 -10.79
N TYR A 188 7.90 -8.98 -9.83
CA TYR A 188 7.82 -8.63 -8.41
C TYR A 188 9.06 -7.79 -8.01
N PRO A 189 8.91 -6.71 -7.23
CA PRO A 189 10.05 -5.94 -6.75
C PRO A 189 10.97 -6.79 -5.90
N THR A 190 12.28 -6.68 -6.10
CA THR A 190 13.27 -7.50 -5.39
C THR A 190 14.46 -6.67 -4.94
N ASP A 191 15.18 -7.14 -3.93
CA ASP A 191 16.51 -6.65 -3.64
C ASP A 191 17.50 -6.99 -4.77
N PHE A 192 18.64 -6.30 -4.79
CA PHE A 192 19.66 -6.55 -5.80
C PHE A 192 20.33 -7.91 -5.60
N TYR A 193 20.77 -8.22 -4.38
CA TYR A 193 21.46 -9.47 -4.07
C TYR A 193 20.54 -10.43 -3.34
N LEU A 194 20.74 -11.73 -3.60
CA LEU A 194 20.19 -12.77 -2.76
C LEU A 194 20.83 -12.72 -1.35
N PRO A 195 20.08 -13.06 -0.28
CA PRO A 195 20.63 -13.11 1.06
C PRO A 195 21.87 -14.01 1.14
N ASN A 196 22.96 -13.48 1.70
CA ASN A 196 24.23 -14.19 1.88
C ASN A 196 24.84 -14.76 0.59
N SER A 197 24.60 -14.13 -0.57
CA SER A 197 25.11 -14.58 -1.87
C SER A 197 25.61 -13.42 -2.74
N ASN A 198 26.51 -13.73 -3.67
CA ASN A 198 26.95 -12.80 -4.72
C ASN A 198 26.05 -12.85 -5.97
N SER A 199 25.11 -13.79 -6.02
CA SER A 199 24.10 -13.88 -7.07
C SER A 199 23.00 -12.84 -6.86
N THR A 200 22.40 -12.40 -7.97
CA THR A 200 21.34 -11.39 -7.94
C THR A 200 19.97 -11.99 -8.25
N TYR A 201 18.91 -11.38 -7.71
CA TYR A 201 17.55 -11.78 -8.05
C TYR A 201 17.26 -11.56 -9.55
N LEU A 202 17.82 -10.51 -10.14
CA LEU A 202 17.69 -10.24 -11.58
C LEU A 202 18.30 -11.38 -12.40
N GLU A 203 19.53 -11.80 -12.12
CA GLU A 203 20.20 -12.89 -12.82
C GLU A 203 19.39 -14.20 -12.76
N VAL A 204 18.87 -14.56 -11.58
CA VAL A 204 18.01 -15.74 -11.43
C VAL A 204 16.75 -15.61 -12.28
N ALA A 205 16.05 -14.49 -12.18
CA ALA A 205 14.81 -14.27 -12.94
C ALA A 205 15.04 -14.32 -14.45
N LEU A 206 16.13 -13.73 -14.95
CA LEU A 206 16.49 -13.77 -16.37
C LEU A 206 16.76 -15.20 -16.84
N ASN A 207 17.57 -15.95 -16.08
CA ASN A 207 18.01 -17.29 -16.44
C ASN A 207 16.86 -18.32 -16.37
N ASP A 208 15.98 -18.22 -15.37
CA ASP A 208 14.83 -19.11 -15.25
C ASP A 208 13.84 -18.92 -16.42
N ASN A 209 13.62 -17.68 -16.85
CA ASN A 209 12.71 -17.38 -17.96
C ASN A 209 13.21 -17.94 -19.30
N ILE A 210 14.51 -17.81 -19.62
CA ILE A 210 15.03 -18.32 -20.90
C ILE A 210 15.15 -19.83 -20.95
N LYS A 211 15.39 -20.48 -19.80
CA LYS A 211 15.33 -21.94 -19.69
C LYS A 211 13.92 -22.46 -19.92
N SER A 212 12.91 -21.71 -19.46
CA SER A 212 11.50 -22.05 -19.69
C SER A 212 11.04 -21.73 -21.11
N ASP A 213 11.52 -20.64 -21.70
CA ASP A 213 11.12 -20.16 -23.03
C ASP A 213 12.32 -19.48 -23.72
N PRO A 214 13.03 -20.18 -24.63
CA PRO A 214 14.15 -19.61 -25.38
C PRO A 214 13.77 -18.44 -26.30
N LEU A 215 12.47 -18.18 -26.52
CA LEU A 215 11.97 -17.02 -27.25
C LEU A 215 11.64 -15.84 -26.34
N TRP A 216 11.88 -15.95 -25.03
CA TRP A 216 11.75 -14.84 -24.08
C TRP A 216 12.82 -13.74 -24.35
N PRO A 217 12.56 -12.46 -23.99
CA PRO A 217 11.27 -11.88 -23.66
C PRO A 217 10.42 -11.60 -24.90
N LYS A 218 9.10 -11.80 -24.79
CA LYS A 218 8.10 -11.52 -25.85
C LYS A 218 7.44 -10.14 -25.75
N ALA A 219 7.48 -9.56 -24.56
CA ALA A 219 6.95 -8.23 -24.23
C ALA A 219 8.03 -7.45 -23.46
N VAL A 220 7.86 -6.14 -23.29
CA VAL A 220 8.77 -5.36 -22.44
C VAL A 220 8.65 -5.89 -21.01
N GLN A 221 9.79 -6.19 -20.39
CA GLN A 221 9.86 -6.67 -19.02
C GLN A 221 10.32 -5.54 -18.12
N LEU A 222 9.59 -5.31 -17.03
CA LEU A 222 9.91 -4.32 -16.03
C LEU A 222 10.31 -5.02 -14.73
N PHE A 223 11.50 -4.70 -14.22
CA PHE A 223 12.06 -5.23 -12.98
C PHE A 223 12.35 -4.06 -12.03
N PRO A 224 11.49 -3.85 -11.01
CA PRO A 224 11.80 -2.98 -9.89
C PRO A 224 12.89 -3.63 -9.02
N ILE A 225 14.00 -2.95 -8.79
CA ILE A 225 15.13 -3.50 -8.03
C ILE A 225 15.59 -2.52 -6.96
N ASN A 226 15.74 -2.99 -5.72
CA ASN A 226 16.29 -2.23 -4.62
C ASN A 226 17.81 -2.46 -4.51
N THR A 227 18.60 -1.41 -4.63
CA THR A 227 20.08 -1.48 -4.60
C THR A 227 20.70 -1.24 -3.23
N GLY A 228 19.95 -1.43 -2.15
CA GLY A 228 20.40 -1.19 -0.77
C GLY A 228 19.91 0.15 -0.23
N GLY A 229 18.60 0.39 -0.29
CA GLY A 229 17.94 1.63 0.15
C GLY A 229 17.50 2.54 -0.99
N HIS A 230 17.74 2.16 -2.24
CA HIS A 230 17.33 2.94 -3.42
C HIS A 230 16.69 2.04 -4.47
N TRP A 231 15.53 2.45 -4.97
CA TRP A 231 14.80 1.72 -6.01
C TRP A 231 15.16 2.22 -7.41
N ILE A 232 15.42 1.29 -8.32
CA ILE A 232 15.59 1.52 -9.76
C ILE A 232 14.59 0.67 -10.55
N LEU A 233 14.33 1.06 -11.79
CA LEU A 233 13.55 0.29 -12.74
C LEU A 233 14.44 -0.19 -13.87
N VAL A 234 14.60 -1.51 -14.00
CA VAL A 234 15.27 -2.14 -15.14
C VAL A 234 14.21 -2.55 -16.16
N SER A 235 14.26 -1.96 -17.35
CA SER A 235 13.41 -2.31 -18.49
C SER A 235 14.20 -3.14 -19.48
N LEU A 236 13.73 -4.33 -19.81
CA LEU A 236 14.35 -5.23 -20.78
C LEU A 236 13.39 -5.45 -21.96
N GLN A 237 13.90 -5.27 -23.17
CA GLN A 237 13.16 -5.53 -24.40
C GLN A 237 14.03 -6.32 -25.37
N LYS A 238 13.41 -7.22 -26.13
CA LYS A 238 14.03 -7.81 -27.30
C LYS A 238 13.53 -7.11 -28.55
N ILE A 239 14.45 -6.55 -29.32
CA ILE A 239 14.17 -5.92 -30.61
C ILE A 239 14.45 -6.96 -31.70
N VAL A 240 13.47 -7.18 -32.58
CA VAL A 240 13.58 -8.11 -33.70
C VAL A 240 13.68 -7.30 -34.99
N ASN A 241 14.72 -7.55 -35.78
CA ASN A 241 14.86 -7.00 -37.11
C ASN A 241 14.66 -8.12 -38.14
N GLU A 242 13.46 -8.20 -38.68
CA GLU A 242 13.04 -9.22 -39.64
C GLU A 242 13.85 -9.18 -40.94
N LYS A 243 14.26 -7.98 -41.40
CA LYS A 243 14.97 -7.81 -42.68
C LYS A 243 16.32 -8.54 -42.70
N ASN A 244 17.01 -8.55 -41.57
CA ASN A 244 18.35 -9.13 -41.45
C ASN A 244 18.37 -10.39 -40.56
N ASN A 245 17.21 -10.87 -40.11
CA ASN A 245 17.07 -11.97 -39.14
C ASN A 245 17.98 -11.80 -37.91
N THR A 246 18.05 -10.57 -37.38
CA THR A 246 18.84 -10.22 -36.20
C THR A 246 17.95 -9.88 -35.03
N GLN A 247 18.41 -10.19 -33.82
CA GLN A 247 17.76 -9.82 -32.57
C GLN A 247 18.75 -9.07 -31.70
N GLN A 248 18.26 -8.13 -30.90
CA GLN A 248 19.08 -7.40 -29.93
C GLN A 248 18.33 -7.27 -28.62
N ILE A 249 19.02 -7.51 -27.51
CA ILE A 249 18.54 -7.16 -26.19
C ILE A 249 18.82 -5.68 -25.94
N LYS A 250 17.78 -4.92 -25.62
CA LYS A 250 17.89 -3.53 -25.18
C LYS A 250 17.48 -3.46 -23.71
N CYS A 251 18.39 -2.96 -22.88
CA CYS A 251 18.20 -2.82 -21.44
C CYS A 251 18.33 -1.35 -21.03
N ILE A 252 17.28 -0.79 -20.43
CA ILE A 252 17.26 0.57 -19.90
C ILE A 252 17.18 0.50 -18.38
N ILE A 253 18.15 1.10 -17.71
CA ILE A 253 18.18 1.23 -16.26
C ILE A 253 17.78 2.66 -15.89
N PHE A 254 16.53 2.83 -15.45
CA PHE A 254 16.03 4.10 -14.98
C PHE A 254 16.38 4.31 -13.51
N ASN A 255 17.10 5.39 -13.24
CA ASN A 255 17.51 5.79 -11.91
C ASN A 255 17.07 7.24 -11.66
N SER A 256 16.27 7.46 -10.61
CA SER A 256 15.80 8.80 -10.23
C SER A 256 16.84 9.64 -9.47
N LEU A 257 18.04 9.10 -9.20
CA LEU A 257 19.19 9.83 -8.66
C LEU A 257 20.17 10.24 -9.77
N ARG A 258 21.20 11.03 -9.39
CA ARG A 258 22.29 11.48 -10.28
C ARG A 258 23.19 10.38 -10.80
N ALA A 259 23.37 9.32 -10.02
CA ALA A 259 24.22 8.18 -10.34
C ALA A 259 23.80 6.97 -9.51
N LEU A 260 24.16 5.76 -9.95
CA LEU A 260 23.94 4.52 -9.18
C LEU A 260 25.23 4.03 -8.49
N GLY A 261 26.39 4.49 -8.99
CA GLY A 261 27.71 4.09 -8.50
C GLY A 261 28.32 2.99 -9.36
N HIS A 262 29.64 3.09 -9.58
CA HIS A 262 30.36 2.26 -10.54
C HIS A 262 30.21 0.75 -10.29
N GLU A 263 30.23 0.31 -9.03
CA GLU A 263 30.11 -1.11 -8.69
C GLU A 263 28.77 -1.70 -9.12
N LYS A 264 27.67 -1.00 -8.85
CA LYS A 264 26.31 -1.43 -9.20
C LYS A 264 26.08 -1.39 -10.69
N GLU A 265 26.54 -0.35 -11.38
CA GLU A 265 26.45 -0.25 -12.84
C GLU A 265 27.25 -1.34 -13.53
N ASN A 266 28.47 -1.62 -13.07
CA ASN A 266 29.29 -2.71 -13.60
C ASN A 266 28.66 -4.08 -13.34
N SER A 267 28.06 -4.27 -12.15
CA SER A 267 27.32 -5.50 -11.83
C SER A 267 26.13 -5.70 -12.77
N LEU A 268 25.32 -4.67 -13.01
CA LEU A 268 24.20 -4.72 -13.96
C LEU A 268 24.67 -5.02 -15.38
N LYS A 269 25.74 -4.36 -15.85
CA LYS A 269 26.32 -4.65 -17.18
C LYS A 269 26.75 -6.10 -17.29
N ARG A 270 27.43 -6.64 -16.27
CA ARG A 270 27.86 -8.05 -16.22
C ARG A 270 26.65 -9.00 -16.29
N ILE A 271 25.59 -8.74 -15.53
CA ILE A 271 24.38 -9.56 -15.52
C ILE A 271 23.74 -9.60 -16.91
N ILE A 272 23.54 -8.43 -17.55
CA ILE A 272 22.90 -8.37 -18.88
C ILE A 272 23.78 -9.01 -19.96
N ASN A 273 25.10 -8.83 -19.91
CA ASN A 273 26.02 -9.50 -20.83
C ASN A 273 26.00 -11.02 -20.65
N SER A 274 26.02 -11.50 -19.40
CA SER A 274 25.91 -12.95 -19.08
C SER A 274 24.60 -13.52 -19.61
N PHE A 275 23.49 -12.84 -19.35
CA PHE A 275 22.17 -13.19 -19.87
C PHE A 275 22.17 -13.30 -21.41
N ASN A 276 22.78 -12.35 -22.12
CA ASN A 276 22.84 -12.38 -23.59
C ASN A 276 23.62 -13.60 -24.10
N SER A 277 24.73 -13.96 -23.43
CA SER A 277 25.50 -15.17 -23.74
C SER A 277 24.72 -16.45 -23.46
N GLU A 278 24.01 -16.53 -22.33
CA GLU A 278 23.18 -17.69 -21.98
C GLU A 278 22.01 -17.85 -22.94
N LEU A 279 21.32 -16.76 -23.29
CA LEU A 279 20.22 -16.78 -24.28
C LEU A 279 20.70 -17.31 -25.63
N MET A 280 21.90 -16.92 -26.09
CA MET A 280 22.49 -17.47 -27.31
C MET A 280 22.75 -18.98 -27.23
N GLY A 281 23.21 -19.46 -26.07
CA GLY A 281 23.38 -20.88 -25.81
C GLY A 281 22.06 -21.63 -25.90
N GLU A 282 21.03 -21.13 -25.21
CA GLU A 282 19.69 -21.75 -25.18
C GLU A 282 19.03 -21.75 -26.57
N MET A 283 19.12 -20.65 -27.32
CA MET A 283 18.60 -20.59 -28.69
C MET A 283 19.30 -21.61 -29.60
N SER A 284 20.62 -21.76 -29.46
CA SER A 284 21.41 -22.74 -30.23
C SER A 284 21.02 -24.18 -29.88
N ASN A 285 20.89 -24.49 -28.60
CA ASN A 285 20.47 -25.81 -28.10
C ASN A 285 19.07 -26.21 -28.60
N ASN A 286 18.20 -25.22 -28.84
CA ASN A 286 16.85 -25.42 -29.35
C ASN A 286 16.73 -25.27 -30.88
N ASN A 287 17.85 -25.30 -31.63
CA ASN A 287 17.91 -25.18 -33.09
C ASN A 287 17.30 -23.89 -33.67
N ILE A 288 17.27 -22.80 -32.89
CA ILE A 288 16.73 -21.51 -33.32
C ILE A 288 17.82 -20.75 -34.09
N LYS A 289 17.63 -20.61 -35.42
CA LYS A 289 18.58 -19.94 -36.31
C LYS A 289 18.34 -18.43 -36.36
N VAL A 290 18.81 -17.71 -35.35
CA VAL A 290 18.75 -16.25 -35.28
C VAL A 290 20.09 -15.70 -34.80
N HIS A 291 20.47 -14.54 -35.31
CA HIS A 291 21.69 -13.85 -34.88
C HIS A 291 21.37 -12.85 -33.76
N LEU A 292 21.74 -13.16 -32.52
CA LEU A 292 21.69 -12.19 -31.41
C LEU A 292 22.96 -11.34 -31.43
N THR A 293 22.78 -10.02 -31.49
CA THR A 293 23.90 -9.07 -31.42
C THR A 293 24.24 -8.72 -29.97
N GLU A 294 25.27 -7.89 -29.78
CA GLU A 294 25.60 -7.36 -28.45
C GLU A 294 24.43 -6.56 -27.86
N PRO A 295 24.19 -6.69 -26.54
CA PRO A 295 23.10 -5.98 -25.89
C PRO A 295 23.38 -4.48 -25.82
N GLU A 296 22.35 -3.67 -26.01
CA GLU A 296 22.40 -2.22 -25.79
C GLU A 296 21.98 -1.92 -24.34
N ILE A 297 22.91 -1.45 -23.51
CA ILE A 297 22.68 -1.18 -22.09
C ILE A 297 22.78 0.32 -21.85
N ILE A 298 21.68 0.95 -21.43
CA ILE A 298 21.60 2.40 -21.21
C ILE A 298 21.25 2.67 -19.75
N PHE A 299 22.07 3.48 -19.10
CA PHE A 299 21.77 4.04 -17.79
C PHE A 299 21.15 5.44 -17.96
N LEU A 300 19.90 5.58 -17.53
CA LEU A 300 19.16 6.85 -17.53
C LEU A 300 19.13 7.40 -16.10
N HIS A 301 20.11 8.25 -15.78
CA HIS A 301 20.17 8.99 -14.52
C HIS A 301 19.35 10.27 -14.64
N ALA A 302 18.17 10.27 -14.05
CA ALA A 302 17.19 11.31 -14.21
C ALA A 302 17.34 12.45 -13.18
N ASP A 303 17.97 12.25 -12.01
CA ASP A 303 18.10 13.29 -10.96
C ASP A 303 16.77 14.01 -10.65
N LEU A 304 15.76 13.25 -10.23
CA LEU A 304 14.41 13.74 -9.94
C LEU A 304 14.15 13.97 -8.44
N GLN A 305 15.08 13.53 -7.58
CA GLN A 305 14.89 13.52 -6.13
C GLN A 305 15.50 14.73 -5.41
N GLN A 306 15.89 15.78 -6.12
CA GLN A 306 16.56 16.94 -5.52
C GLN A 306 15.77 17.56 -4.34
N TYR A 307 14.44 17.63 -4.46
CA TYR A 307 13.53 18.15 -3.43
C TYR A 307 12.60 17.08 -2.83
N LEU A 308 12.80 15.82 -3.22
CA LEU A 308 11.85 14.74 -2.99
C LEU A 308 12.57 13.55 -2.35
N SER A 309 12.71 13.61 -1.03
CA SER A 309 13.43 12.60 -0.26
C SER A 309 12.70 11.24 -0.30
N GLN A 310 13.46 10.16 -0.47
CA GLN A 310 12.95 8.78 -0.45
C GLN A 310 11.83 8.51 -1.48
N SER A 311 11.84 9.23 -2.60
CA SER A 311 10.85 9.09 -3.68
C SER A 311 11.20 8.02 -4.70
N CYS A 312 12.33 7.33 -4.54
CA CYS A 312 12.81 6.34 -5.50
C CYS A 312 11.74 5.29 -5.87
N GLY A 313 11.02 4.74 -4.89
CA GLY A 313 9.93 3.78 -5.13
C GLY A 313 8.75 4.38 -5.90
N ALA A 314 8.36 5.63 -5.59
CA ALA A 314 7.30 6.33 -6.30
C ALA A 314 7.70 6.62 -7.75
N PHE A 315 8.95 7.03 -7.99
CA PHE A 315 9.49 7.21 -9.33
C PHE A 315 9.57 5.92 -10.13
N VAL A 316 9.88 4.78 -9.50
CA VAL A 316 9.80 3.46 -10.15
C VAL A 316 8.37 3.14 -10.59
N CYS A 317 7.38 3.40 -9.74
CA CYS A 317 5.98 3.20 -10.07
C CYS A 317 5.49 4.12 -11.20
N MET A 318 5.78 5.41 -11.15
CA MET A 318 5.45 6.38 -12.19
C MET A 318 6.14 6.05 -13.53
N ALA A 319 7.42 5.69 -13.50
CA ALA A 319 8.17 5.29 -14.67
C ALA A 319 7.59 4.02 -15.32
N ALA A 320 7.20 3.03 -14.52
CA ALA A 320 6.54 1.83 -15.00
C ALA A 320 5.16 2.13 -15.60
N GLN A 321 4.38 3.00 -14.95
CA GLN A 321 3.09 3.46 -15.46
C GLN A 321 3.23 4.12 -16.83
N GLU A 322 4.18 5.04 -17.00
CA GLU A 322 4.46 5.67 -18.31
C GLU A 322 4.74 4.61 -19.39
N VAL A 323 5.61 3.64 -19.09
CA VAL A 323 5.95 2.59 -20.06
C VAL A 323 4.72 1.76 -20.40
N ILE A 324 3.93 1.34 -19.42
CA ILE A 324 2.74 0.51 -19.63
C ILE A 324 1.71 1.26 -20.49
N GLU A 325 1.27 2.44 -20.07
CA GLU A 325 0.20 3.18 -20.73
C GLU A 325 0.56 3.58 -22.17
N GLN A 326 1.79 4.03 -22.40
CA GLN A 326 2.23 4.46 -23.72
C GLN A 326 2.46 3.27 -24.67
N ARG A 327 2.89 2.12 -24.16
CA ARG A 327 3.06 0.88 -24.95
C ARG A 327 1.73 0.22 -25.32
N GLU A 328 0.70 0.39 -24.50
CA GLU A 328 -0.65 -0.07 -24.88
C GLU A 328 -1.27 0.85 -25.95
N SER A 329 -0.92 2.14 -25.95
CA SER A 329 -1.37 3.08 -26.97
C SER A 329 -0.57 2.98 -28.28
N ASN A 330 0.74 2.72 -28.19
CA ASN A 330 1.64 2.54 -29.32
C ASN A 330 2.72 1.51 -28.96
N SER A 331 2.55 0.29 -29.49
CA SER A 331 3.42 -0.87 -29.23
C SER A 331 4.87 -0.70 -29.69
N ASP A 332 5.15 0.27 -30.58
CA ASP A 332 6.49 0.49 -31.13
C ASP A 332 7.29 1.53 -30.32
N SER A 333 6.65 2.16 -29.34
CA SER A 333 7.30 3.14 -28.47
C SER A 333 8.47 2.50 -27.72
N ALA A 334 9.67 3.06 -27.89
CA ALA A 334 10.88 2.60 -27.24
C ALA A 334 10.89 3.03 -25.75
N PRO A 335 11.11 2.09 -24.80
CA PRO A 335 11.12 2.40 -23.36
C PRO A 335 12.05 3.55 -22.99
N TYR A 336 13.23 3.65 -23.63
CA TYR A 336 14.17 4.76 -23.40
C TYR A 336 13.51 6.14 -23.64
N THR A 337 12.84 6.30 -24.78
CA THR A 337 12.20 7.57 -25.16
C THR A 337 11.07 7.91 -24.20
N LEU A 338 10.27 6.92 -23.80
CA LEU A 338 9.17 7.10 -22.85
C LEU A 338 9.70 7.58 -21.49
N LEU A 339 10.68 6.86 -20.93
CA LEU A 339 11.27 7.18 -19.63
C LEU A 339 11.99 8.53 -19.63
N LYS A 340 12.71 8.84 -20.72
CA LYS A 340 13.37 10.14 -20.87
C LYS A 340 12.36 11.27 -20.99
N ASN A 341 11.31 11.11 -21.80
CA ASN A 341 10.26 12.12 -21.93
C ASN A 341 9.54 12.34 -20.60
N TYR A 342 9.24 11.28 -19.85
CA TYR A 342 8.71 11.38 -18.50
C TYR A 342 9.62 12.20 -17.59
N ALA A 343 10.90 11.86 -17.50
CA ALA A 343 11.87 12.59 -16.68
C ALA A 343 11.98 14.08 -17.10
N ASP A 344 12.06 14.34 -18.41
CA ASP A 344 12.17 15.70 -18.96
C ASP A 344 10.89 16.51 -18.71
N ARG A 345 9.70 15.89 -18.74
CA ARG A 345 8.44 16.55 -18.37
C ARG A 345 8.39 16.84 -16.87
N PHE A 346 8.77 15.88 -16.04
CA PHE A 346 8.73 16.03 -14.58
C PHE A 346 9.60 17.21 -14.11
N LYS A 347 10.80 17.36 -14.69
CA LYS A 347 11.71 18.47 -14.38
C LYS A 347 11.20 19.88 -14.72
N LYS A 348 10.17 19.99 -15.58
CA LYS A 348 9.60 21.29 -15.97
C LYS A 348 8.62 21.82 -14.93
N TYR A 349 8.10 20.95 -14.06
CA TYR A 349 7.24 21.36 -12.96
C TYR A 349 8.03 22.16 -11.92
N SER A 350 7.35 23.10 -11.28
CA SER A 350 7.85 23.78 -10.08
C SER A 350 8.08 22.79 -8.93
N ALA A 351 8.87 23.18 -7.93
CA ALA A 351 9.12 22.33 -6.77
C ALA A 351 7.82 21.94 -6.02
N GLU A 352 6.84 22.84 -5.97
CA GLU A 352 5.53 22.58 -5.35
C GLU A 352 4.72 21.55 -6.14
N GLU A 353 4.66 21.70 -7.46
CA GLU A 353 3.99 20.72 -8.33
C GLU A 353 4.68 19.36 -8.29
N GLN A 354 6.02 19.32 -8.26
CA GLN A 354 6.78 18.07 -8.12
C GLN A 354 6.45 17.37 -6.80
N TYR A 355 6.38 18.12 -5.70
CA TYR A 355 5.99 17.60 -4.40
C TYR A 355 4.57 17.05 -4.40
N GLU A 356 3.63 17.80 -4.98
CA GLU A 356 2.23 17.36 -5.05
C GLU A 356 2.06 16.10 -5.90
N ILE A 357 2.71 16.02 -7.06
CA ILE A 357 2.68 14.82 -7.91
C ILE A 357 3.24 13.61 -7.17
N ASP A 358 4.41 13.75 -6.52
CA ASP A 358 5.01 12.68 -5.72
C ASP A 358 4.10 12.24 -4.57
N PHE A 359 3.58 13.20 -3.82
CA PHE A 359 2.71 12.94 -2.67
C PHE A 359 1.42 12.23 -3.08
N GLN A 360 0.75 12.69 -4.13
CA GLN A 360 -0.45 12.04 -4.66
C GLN A 360 -0.14 10.62 -5.14
N HIS A 361 0.99 10.41 -5.83
CA HIS A 361 1.36 9.07 -6.28
C HIS A 361 1.61 8.13 -5.10
N ARG A 362 2.37 8.56 -4.08
CA ARG A 362 2.57 7.76 -2.85
C ARG A 362 1.26 7.39 -2.17
N GLN A 363 0.29 8.30 -2.13
CA GLN A 363 -1.04 8.01 -1.58
C GLN A 363 -1.74 6.91 -2.39
N VAL A 364 -1.67 6.95 -3.72
CA VAL A 364 -2.25 5.90 -4.57
C VAL A 364 -1.56 4.55 -4.31
N ASN A 365 -0.23 4.51 -4.20
CA ASN A 365 0.51 3.29 -3.85
C ASN A 365 0.08 2.71 -2.49
N ARG A 366 0.05 3.55 -1.46
CA ARG A 366 -0.41 3.20 -0.10
C ARG A 366 -1.83 2.67 -0.13
N ASN A 367 -2.70 3.30 -0.91
CA ASN A 367 -4.08 2.87 -1.03
C ASN A 367 -4.18 1.49 -1.69
N CYS A 368 -3.42 1.23 -2.77
CA CYS A 368 -3.39 -0.09 -3.39
C CYS A 368 -2.91 -1.20 -2.43
N TYR A 369 -1.94 -0.89 -1.56
CA TYR A 369 -1.50 -1.80 -0.52
C TYR A 369 -2.60 -2.07 0.50
N LEU A 370 -3.23 -1.01 1.03
CA LEU A 370 -4.28 -1.11 2.03
C LEU A 370 -5.53 -1.81 1.49
N ASP A 371 -5.86 -1.66 0.20
CA ASP A 371 -6.97 -2.38 -0.44
C ASP A 371 -6.71 -3.90 -0.47
N LYS A 372 -5.45 -4.31 -0.55
CA LYS A 372 -5.06 -5.72 -0.60
C LYS A 372 -4.85 -6.33 0.78
N TYR A 373 -4.23 -5.59 1.69
CA TYR A 373 -3.73 -6.13 2.97
C TYR A 373 -4.26 -5.41 4.20
N GLY A 374 -4.71 -4.16 4.09
CA GLY A 374 -5.06 -3.32 5.23
C GLY A 374 -6.18 -3.93 6.09
N ASP A 375 -7.28 -4.35 5.47
CA ASP A 375 -8.38 -5.02 6.18
C ASP A 375 -7.92 -6.31 6.85
N ALA A 376 -7.16 -7.15 6.15
CA ALA A 376 -6.67 -8.42 6.68
C ALA A 376 -5.74 -8.21 7.87
N ASN A 377 -4.78 -7.29 7.76
CA ASN A 377 -3.81 -6.99 8.81
C ASN A 377 -4.50 -6.46 10.09
N ILE A 378 -5.48 -5.55 9.93
CA ILE A 378 -6.25 -5.03 11.06
C ILE A 378 -7.11 -6.16 11.68
N ASN A 379 -7.80 -6.95 10.86
CA ASN A 379 -8.66 -8.04 11.34
C ASN A 379 -7.85 -9.14 12.03
N ASP A 380 -6.66 -9.49 11.54
CA ASP A 380 -5.77 -10.46 12.15
C ASP A 380 -5.31 -9.99 13.53
N TYR A 381 -4.94 -8.71 13.66
CA TYR A 381 -4.62 -8.10 14.95
C TYR A 381 -5.83 -8.11 15.91
N TYR A 382 -7.03 -7.85 15.37
CA TYR A 382 -8.26 -7.86 16.15
C TYR A 382 -8.68 -9.23 16.66
N ARG A 383 -8.47 -10.30 15.88
CA ARG A 383 -8.88 -11.65 16.29
C ARG A 383 -8.28 -12.06 17.64
N ASP A 384 -7.04 -11.65 17.91
CA ASP A 384 -6.38 -11.95 19.19
C ASP A 384 -6.99 -11.15 20.36
N LEU A 385 -7.37 -9.90 20.12
CA LEU A 385 -8.09 -9.08 21.10
C LEU A 385 -9.51 -9.62 21.34
N GLU A 386 -10.19 -10.09 20.29
CA GLU A 386 -11.52 -10.67 20.36
C GLU A 386 -11.55 -11.98 21.12
N ILE A 387 -10.58 -12.89 20.92
CA ILE A 387 -10.49 -14.14 21.70
C ILE A 387 -10.33 -13.83 23.19
N LYS A 388 -9.52 -12.82 23.52
CA LYS A 388 -9.29 -12.38 24.90
C LYS A 388 -10.52 -11.76 25.56
N HIS A 389 -11.44 -11.20 24.77
CA HIS A 389 -12.57 -10.40 25.27
C HIS A 389 -13.97 -10.97 24.99
N SER A 390 -14.09 -11.95 24.09
CA SER A 390 -15.33 -12.68 23.80
C SER A 390 -15.57 -13.86 24.73
N GLN A 391 -14.61 -14.21 25.60
CA GLN A 391 -14.88 -15.19 26.65
C GLN A 391 -15.74 -14.56 27.75
N PRO A 392 -16.93 -15.13 28.07
CA PRO A 392 -17.61 -14.75 29.29
C PRO A 392 -16.67 -15.05 30.45
N GLN A 393 -16.31 -14.04 31.25
CA GLN A 393 -15.72 -14.28 32.56
C GLN A 393 -16.76 -15.09 33.35
N ASN A 394 -16.64 -16.42 33.36
CA ASN A 394 -17.26 -17.27 34.36
C ASN A 394 -16.60 -16.95 35.70
N ARG A 395 -16.94 -15.79 36.29
CA ARG A 395 -16.79 -15.58 37.72
C ARG A 395 -17.83 -16.46 38.39
N ALA A 396 -17.49 -17.73 38.54
CA ALA A 396 -18.11 -18.58 39.55
C ALA A 396 -17.92 -17.88 40.89
N SER A 397 -18.94 -17.14 41.31
CA SER A 397 -19.07 -16.67 42.68
C SER A 397 -19.28 -17.90 43.55
N GLY A 398 -18.17 -18.54 43.93
CA GLY A 398 -18.14 -19.54 44.98
C GLY A 398 -18.51 -18.88 46.30
N LYS A 399 -19.81 -18.67 46.53
CA LYS A 399 -20.35 -18.56 47.89
C LYS A 399 -20.05 -19.89 48.57
N ARG A 400 -18.98 -19.93 49.36
CA ARG A 400 -18.87 -20.92 50.43
C ARG A 400 -20.03 -20.69 51.37
N VAL A 401 -20.99 -21.60 51.35
CA VAL A 401 -21.96 -21.77 52.43
C VAL A 401 -21.18 -22.45 53.56
N SER A 402 -21.00 -21.73 54.67
CA SER A 402 -20.66 -22.31 55.97
C SER A 402 -21.85 -22.18 56.89
#